data_AF-A0AAD8N2N8-F1
#
_entry.id   AF-A0AAD8N2N8-F1
#
_cell.length_a   1.000
_cell.length_b   1.000
_cell.length_c   1.000
_cell.angle_alpha   90.00
_cell.angle_beta   90.00
_cell.angle_gamma   90.00
#
_symmetry.space_group_name_H-M   'P 1'
#
loop_
_entity.id
_entity.type
_entity.pdbx_description
1 polymer ?
#
loop_
_entity_poly.entity_id
_entity_poly.type
_entity_poly.pdbx_seq_one_letter_code
_entity_poly.pdbx_strand_id
1 'polypeptide(L)'
;MLRCNKMYLTRSNSKRETINQLTHNITTGYQLEIEKYTKELGEMIMTDLRRAAAPEEHFYKLLVEFLCDDRNPVLQVNVVYILLPVIAYTNNREMVIKYIEPSMMGKLLCSKDVNLRVQVLWFLRSIVLAFSNGPDIKIKPMIEETLESITFLINEHSPDGELRTKVK
;
A
#
# COMPACT_ATOMS: atom_id res chain seq x y z
N MET A 1 20.38 -1.68 -51.76
CA MET A 1 21.46 -1.80 -50.75
C MET A 1 20.86 -1.62 -49.38
N LEU A 2 20.86 -2.68 -48.57
CA LEU A 2 20.42 -2.70 -47.18
C LEU A 2 21.49 -2.03 -46.30
N ARG A 3 21.12 -1.02 -45.51
CA ARG A 3 21.82 -0.75 -44.24
C ARG A 3 20.82 -0.92 -43.11
N CYS A 4 20.89 -2.13 -42.56
CA CYS A 4 20.26 -2.56 -41.34
C CYS A 4 20.93 -1.82 -40.18
N ASN A 5 20.33 -0.72 -39.71
CA ASN A 5 20.72 -0.13 -38.43
C ASN A 5 20.02 -0.93 -37.33
N LYS A 6 20.72 -1.97 -36.86
CA LYS A 6 20.50 -2.59 -35.55
C LYS A 6 20.72 -1.53 -34.47
N MET A 7 19.67 -0.78 -34.13
CA MET A 7 19.63 -0.02 -32.87
C MET A 7 19.43 -1.02 -31.74
N TYR A 8 20.54 -1.47 -31.16
CA TYR A 8 20.54 -2.02 -29.81
C TYR A 8 20.34 -0.86 -28.82
N LEU A 9 19.13 -0.32 -28.75
CA LEU A 9 18.71 0.56 -27.67
C LEU A 9 18.20 -0.29 -26.50
N THR A 10 19.13 -0.57 -25.59
CA THR A 10 18.96 -0.45 -24.13
C THR A 10 17.54 -0.67 -23.58
N ARG A 11 17.12 -1.95 -23.52
CA ARG A 11 15.88 -2.42 -22.87
C ARG A 11 15.74 -2.07 -21.38
N SER A 12 16.80 -1.59 -20.71
CA SER A 12 16.80 -1.24 -19.29
C SER A 12 16.41 0.21 -19.00
N ASN A 13 16.65 1.15 -19.93
CA ASN A 13 16.36 2.57 -19.70
C ASN A 13 14.86 2.88 -19.84
N SER A 14 14.17 2.25 -20.80
CA SER A 14 12.74 2.53 -21.04
C SER A 14 11.85 2.20 -19.85
N LYS A 15 12.19 1.19 -19.05
CA LYS A 15 11.31 0.70 -17.97
C LYS A 15 11.36 1.58 -16.72
N ARG A 16 12.54 2.12 -16.38
CA ARG A 16 12.69 3.03 -15.24
C ARG A 16 12.08 4.40 -15.57
N GLU A 17 12.24 4.85 -16.81
CA GLU A 17 11.55 6.03 -17.34
C GLU A 17 10.02 5.87 -17.25
N THR A 18 9.47 4.70 -17.58
CA THR A 18 8.02 4.44 -17.40
C THR A 18 7.58 4.54 -15.94
N ILE A 19 8.32 3.96 -14.99
CA ILE A 19 7.96 4.06 -13.55
C ILE A 19 7.97 5.53 -13.11
N ASN A 20 9.01 6.28 -13.47
CA ASN A 20 9.11 7.69 -13.13
C ASN A 20 7.97 8.51 -13.73
N GLN A 21 7.58 8.20 -14.97
CA GLN A 21 6.46 8.85 -15.64
C GLN A 21 5.12 8.54 -14.96
N LEU A 22 4.87 7.27 -14.62
CA LEU A 22 3.66 6.89 -13.88
C LEU A 22 3.61 7.55 -12.49
N THR A 23 4.73 7.57 -11.77
CA THR A 23 4.87 8.23 -10.47
C THR A 23 4.56 9.73 -10.58
N HIS A 24 5.09 10.40 -11.61
CA HIS A 24 4.80 11.80 -11.89
C HIS A 24 3.32 12.03 -12.18
N ASN A 25 2.73 11.23 -13.07
CA ASN A 25 1.32 11.37 -13.43
C ASN A 25 0.37 11.10 -12.24
N ILE A 26 0.72 10.18 -11.33
CA ILE A 26 -0.03 9.95 -10.09
C ILE A 26 0.07 11.18 -9.17
N THR A 27 1.22 11.85 -9.14
CA THR A 27 1.47 13.01 -8.28
C THR A 27 0.74 14.27 -8.78
N THR A 28 0.60 14.43 -10.10
CA THR A 28 0.07 15.67 -10.70
C THR A 28 -1.28 15.51 -11.42
N GLY A 29 -1.80 14.29 -11.52
CA GLY A 29 -2.98 13.97 -12.33
C GLY A 29 -4.32 14.25 -11.64
N TYR A 30 -5.40 14.17 -12.42
CA TYR A 30 -6.77 14.22 -11.89
C TYR A 30 -7.23 12.86 -11.35
N GLN A 31 -8.23 12.82 -10.48
CA GLN A 31 -8.60 11.62 -9.71
C GLN A 31 -8.86 10.35 -10.57
N LEU A 32 -9.57 10.47 -11.71
CA LEU A 32 -9.80 9.34 -12.63
C LEU A 32 -8.51 8.83 -13.29
N GLU A 33 -7.55 9.73 -13.49
CA GLU A 33 -6.25 9.39 -14.06
C GLU A 33 -5.34 8.74 -13.01
N ILE A 34 -5.42 9.21 -11.75
CA ILE A 34 -4.70 8.63 -10.61
C ILE A 34 -5.07 7.15 -10.44
N GLU A 35 -6.35 6.80 -10.49
CA GLU A 35 -6.78 5.39 -10.37
C GLU A 35 -6.20 4.54 -11.51
N LYS A 36 -6.24 5.04 -12.75
CA LYS A 36 -5.66 4.35 -13.90
C LYS A 36 -4.14 4.15 -13.74
N TYR A 37 -3.41 5.19 -13.37
CA TYR A 37 -1.95 5.12 -13.27
C TYR A 37 -1.49 4.31 -12.07
N THR A 38 -2.20 4.35 -10.94
CA THR A 38 -1.91 3.48 -9.78
C THR A 38 -2.14 2.01 -10.12
N LYS A 39 -3.21 1.69 -10.86
CA LYS A 39 -3.43 0.33 -11.38
C LYS A 39 -2.28 -0.14 -12.26
N GLU A 40 -1.91 0.66 -13.27
CA GLU A 40 -0.84 0.33 -14.22
C GLU A 40 0.51 0.15 -13.50
N LEU A 41 0.84 1.03 -12.56
CA LEU A 41 2.04 0.91 -11.74
C LEU A 41 2.02 -0.36 -10.88
N GLY A 42 0.88 -0.68 -10.25
CA GLY A 42 0.69 -1.90 -9.47
C GLY A 42 0.92 -3.15 -10.31
N GLU A 43 0.32 -3.25 -11.49
CA GLU A 43 0.50 -4.36 -12.43
C GLU A 43 1.98 -4.49 -12.86
N MET A 44 2.65 -3.37 -13.13
CA MET A 44 4.07 -3.35 -13.48
C MET A 44 4.96 -3.86 -12.35
N ILE A 45 4.68 -3.49 -11.10
CA ILE A 45 5.43 -3.94 -9.92
C ILE A 45 5.17 -5.42 -9.66
N MET A 46 3.92 -5.87 -9.74
CA MET A 46 3.56 -7.27 -9.53
C MET A 46 4.19 -8.20 -10.58
N THR A 47 4.41 -7.70 -11.80
CA THR A 47 5.12 -8.45 -12.85
C THR A 47 6.63 -8.55 -12.59
N ASP A 48 7.22 -7.60 -11.86
CA ASP A 48 8.66 -7.51 -11.62
C ASP A 48 8.94 -6.77 -10.31
N LEU A 49 8.95 -7.53 -9.20
CA LEU A 49 8.98 -7.00 -7.82
C LEU A 49 10.17 -6.07 -7.54
N ARG A 50 11.26 -6.18 -8.30
CA ARG A 50 12.43 -5.29 -8.21
C ARG A 50 12.07 -3.82 -8.47
N ARG A 51 10.96 -3.57 -9.15
CA ARG A 51 10.44 -2.22 -9.46
C ARG A 51 9.84 -1.52 -8.25
N ALA A 52 9.49 -2.25 -7.20
CA ALA A 52 8.96 -1.68 -5.95
C ALA A 52 9.97 -0.74 -5.26
N ALA A 53 11.27 -0.94 -5.48
CA ALA A 53 12.35 -0.14 -4.88
C ALA A 53 12.67 1.18 -5.61
N ALA A 54 11.97 1.48 -6.71
CA ALA A 54 12.26 2.62 -7.58
C ALA A 54 11.68 3.98 -7.14
N PRO A 55 10.52 4.09 -6.46
CA PRO A 55 9.94 5.38 -6.10
C PRO A 55 10.65 6.12 -4.95
N GLU A 56 10.52 7.45 -4.93
CA GLU A 56 11.06 8.33 -3.87
C GLU A 56 10.20 8.32 -2.59
N GLU A 57 10.76 8.73 -1.44
CA GLU A 57 10.05 8.75 -0.14
C GLU A 57 8.73 9.52 -0.18
N HIS A 58 8.70 10.67 -0.88
CA HIS A 58 7.50 11.50 -1.01
C HIS A 58 6.34 10.74 -1.67
N PHE A 59 6.64 9.79 -2.55
CA PHE A 59 5.64 9.03 -3.28
C PHE A 59 4.96 8.02 -2.36
N TYR A 60 5.70 7.39 -1.45
CA TYR A 60 5.12 6.50 -0.46
C TYR A 60 4.18 7.24 0.48
N LYS A 61 4.53 8.47 0.88
CA LYS A 61 3.63 9.32 1.66
C LYS A 61 2.31 9.58 0.92
N LEU A 62 2.39 9.99 -0.36
CA LEU A 62 1.21 10.22 -1.19
C LEU A 62 0.34 8.96 -1.33
N LEU A 63 0.95 7.80 -1.55
CA LEU A 63 0.23 6.53 -1.60
C LEU A 63 -0.52 6.27 -0.29
N VAL A 64 0.10 6.50 0.86
CA VAL A 64 -0.56 6.34 2.15
C VAL A 64 -1.69 7.35 2.36
N GLU A 65 -1.56 8.58 1.85
CA GLU A 65 -2.67 9.56 1.84
C GLU A 65 -3.87 9.05 1.02
N PHE A 66 -3.65 8.37 -0.12
CA PHE A 66 -4.72 7.75 -0.89
C PHE A 66 -5.42 6.60 -0.16
N LEU A 67 -4.74 5.92 0.77
CA LEU A 67 -5.41 4.93 1.63
C LEU A 67 -6.47 5.57 2.52
N CYS A 68 -6.39 6.88 2.80
CA CYS A 68 -7.36 7.60 3.61
C CYS A 68 -8.60 8.09 2.81
N ASP A 69 -8.64 7.91 1.49
CA ASP A 69 -9.79 8.35 0.68
C ASP A 69 -10.91 7.29 0.67
N ASP A 70 -11.77 7.35 1.69
CA ASP A 70 -12.92 6.45 1.89
C ASP A 70 -13.92 6.44 0.72
N ARG A 71 -13.83 7.39 -0.21
CA ARG A 71 -14.72 7.51 -1.37
C ARG A 71 -14.31 6.62 -2.54
N ASN A 72 -13.06 6.13 -2.57
CA ASN A 72 -12.56 5.32 -3.68
C ASN A 72 -11.86 4.04 -3.21
N PRO A 73 -12.63 2.97 -2.92
CA PRO A 73 -12.07 1.68 -2.52
C PRO A 73 -11.23 1.02 -3.61
N VAL A 74 -11.48 1.32 -4.88
CA VAL A 74 -10.68 0.78 -6.00
C VAL A 74 -9.27 1.38 -5.98
N LEU A 75 -9.16 2.70 -5.77
CA LEU A 75 -7.88 3.36 -5.58
C LEU A 75 -7.16 2.82 -4.34
N GLN A 76 -7.86 2.67 -3.21
CA GLN A 76 -7.28 2.09 -1.98
C GLN A 76 -6.71 0.68 -2.25
N VAL A 77 -7.42 -0.16 -3.00
CA VAL A 77 -6.94 -1.49 -3.42
C VAL A 77 -5.67 -1.38 -4.28
N ASN A 78 -5.67 -0.54 -5.32
CA ASN A 78 -4.51 -0.37 -6.21
C ASN A 78 -3.28 0.10 -5.44
N VAL A 79 -3.46 1.00 -4.47
CA VAL A 79 -2.40 1.47 -3.58
C VAL A 79 -1.84 0.33 -2.74
N VAL A 80 -2.69 -0.50 -2.13
CA VAL A 80 -2.23 -1.66 -1.36
C VAL A 80 -1.42 -2.62 -2.25
N TYR A 81 -1.82 -2.82 -3.51
CA TYR A 81 -1.06 -3.60 -4.49
C TYR A 81 0.34 -3.04 -4.79
N ILE A 82 0.51 -1.71 -4.75
CA ILE A 82 1.83 -1.08 -4.90
C ILE A 82 2.65 -1.25 -3.61
N LEU A 83 2.06 -1.00 -2.44
CA LEU A 83 2.78 -0.97 -1.17
C LEU A 83 3.17 -2.36 -0.66
N LEU A 84 2.38 -3.40 -0.94
CA LEU A 84 2.64 -4.76 -0.46
C LEU A 84 4.02 -5.30 -0.91
N PRO A 85 4.40 -5.22 -2.20
CA PRO A 85 5.74 -5.56 -2.65
C PRO A 85 6.85 -4.74 -2.00
N VAL A 86 6.60 -3.46 -1.70
CA VAL A 86 7.56 -2.57 -1.05
C VAL A 86 7.89 -3.08 0.35
N ILE A 87 6.86 -3.40 1.14
CA ILE A 87 7.01 -3.96 2.49
C ILE A 87 7.71 -5.32 2.45
N ALA A 88 7.27 -6.22 1.55
CA ALA A 88 7.71 -7.60 1.56
C ALA A 88 9.13 -7.80 1.00
N TYR A 89 9.55 -7.01 0.00
CA TYR A 89 10.73 -7.35 -0.82
C TYR A 89 11.77 -6.23 -0.93
N THR A 90 11.55 -5.06 -0.33
CA THR A 90 12.49 -3.93 -0.43
C THR A 90 13.02 -3.49 0.93
N ASN A 91 14.08 -2.67 0.89
CA ASN A 91 14.61 -1.99 2.07
C ASN A 91 13.86 -0.68 2.37
N ASN A 92 12.90 -0.28 1.53
CA ASN A 92 12.12 0.94 1.70
C ASN A 92 10.93 0.74 2.66
N ARG A 93 10.80 -0.44 3.27
CA ARG A 93 9.67 -0.80 4.16
C ARG A 93 9.48 0.15 5.34
N GLU A 94 10.58 0.64 5.92
CA GLU A 94 10.54 1.58 7.03
C GLU A 94 9.95 2.93 6.61
N MET A 95 10.23 3.37 5.38
CA MET A 95 9.67 4.62 4.84
C MET A 95 8.16 4.51 4.69
N VAL A 96 7.65 3.36 4.25
CA VAL A 96 6.20 3.15 4.13
C VAL A 96 5.53 3.12 5.51
N ILE A 97 6.10 2.35 6.46
CA ILE A 97 5.52 2.18 7.80
C ILE A 97 5.52 3.49 8.58
N LYS A 98 6.52 4.35 8.39
CA LYS A 98 6.59 5.69 9.00
C LYS A 98 5.32 6.52 8.77
N TYR A 99 4.60 6.29 7.67
CA TYR A 99 3.39 7.04 7.33
C TYR A 99 2.10 6.29 7.66
N ILE A 100 2.15 5.01 8.00
CA ILE A 100 0.97 4.20 8.30
C ILE A 100 0.56 4.41 9.75
N GLU A 101 -0.65 4.91 9.95
CA GLU A 101 -1.27 5.01 11.26
C GLU A 101 -2.09 3.75 11.57
N PRO A 102 -2.02 3.19 12.80
CA PRO A 102 -2.83 2.04 13.20
C PRO A 102 -4.35 2.24 13.01
N SER A 103 -4.83 3.45 13.32
CA SER A 103 -6.24 3.83 13.18
C SER A 103 -6.74 3.74 11.73
N MET A 104 -5.90 4.10 10.77
CA MET A 104 -6.17 4.00 9.33
C MET A 104 -6.34 2.54 8.91
N MET A 105 -5.45 1.66 9.36
CA MET A 105 -5.54 0.22 9.07
C MET A 105 -6.80 -0.40 9.68
N GLY A 106 -7.17 0.01 10.89
CA GLY A 106 -8.44 -0.39 11.51
C GLY A 106 -9.66 0.00 10.66
N LYS A 107 -9.72 1.26 10.20
CA LYS A 107 -10.80 1.73 9.32
C LYS A 107 -10.90 0.93 8.02
N LEU A 108 -9.75 0.69 7.37
CA LEU A 108 -9.71 -0.07 6.12
C LEU A 108 -10.21 -1.53 6.30
N LEU A 109 -9.90 -2.16 7.43
CA LEU A 109 -10.40 -3.49 7.78
C LEU A 109 -11.91 -3.52 8.07
N CYS A 110 -12.48 -2.38 8.44
CA CYS A 110 -13.92 -2.20 8.62
C CYS A 110 -14.64 -1.74 7.35
N SER A 111 -13.93 -1.60 6.22
CA SER A 111 -14.54 -1.23 4.94
C SER A 111 -15.63 -2.22 4.51
N LYS A 112 -16.67 -1.71 3.85
CA LYS A 112 -17.72 -2.53 3.21
C LYS A 112 -17.18 -3.32 2.01
N ASP A 113 -16.08 -2.87 1.42
CA ASP A 113 -15.44 -3.55 0.29
C ASP A 113 -14.65 -4.78 0.78
N VAL A 114 -15.13 -5.97 0.42
CA VAL A 114 -14.51 -7.24 0.80
C VAL A 114 -13.10 -7.37 0.21
N ASN A 115 -12.89 -6.93 -1.03
CA ASN A 115 -11.59 -7.05 -1.68
C ASN A 115 -10.57 -6.16 -0.98
N LEU A 116 -10.93 -4.91 -0.66
CA LEU A 116 -10.07 -4.02 0.11
C LEU A 116 -9.68 -4.63 1.46
N ARG A 117 -10.64 -5.17 2.22
CA ARG A 117 -10.35 -5.83 3.50
C ARG A 117 -9.35 -6.98 3.33
N VAL A 118 -9.54 -7.83 2.33
CA VAL A 118 -8.62 -8.93 2.04
C VAL A 118 -7.22 -8.40 1.72
N GLN A 119 -7.10 -7.40 0.85
CA GLN A 119 -5.78 -6.83 0.51
C GLN A 119 -5.10 -6.21 1.73
N VAL A 120 -5.84 -5.54 2.60
CA VAL A 120 -5.29 -4.93 3.81
C VAL A 120 -4.85 -5.98 4.83
N LEU A 121 -5.57 -7.10 4.95
CA LEU A 121 -5.09 -8.24 5.73
C LEU A 121 -3.77 -8.82 5.20
N TRP A 122 -3.64 -8.96 3.87
CA TRP A 122 -2.39 -9.39 3.24
C TRP A 122 -1.24 -8.41 3.47
N PHE A 123 -1.55 -7.12 3.44
CA PHE A 123 -0.61 -6.05 3.71
C PHE A 123 -0.11 -6.09 5.16
N LEU A 124 -1.01 -6.16 6.13
CA LEU A 124 -0.68 -6.31 7.56
C LEU A 124 0.13 -7.57 7.84
N ARG A 125 -0.25 -8.70 7.23
CA ARG A 125 0.53 -9.95 7.30
C ARG A 125 1.97 -9.73 6.79
N SER A 126 2.13 -8.99 5.69
CA SER A 126 3.44 -8.68 5.13
C SER A 126 4.27 -7.80 6.07
N ILE A 127 3.65 -6.82 6.74
CA ILE A 127 4.32 -6.01 7.77
C ILE A 127 4.77 -6.90 8.93
N VAL A 128 3.91 -7.75 9.47
CA VAL A 128 4.28 -8.65 10.57
C VAL A 128 5.47 -9.53 10.18
N LEU A 129 5.42 -10.16 9.01
CA LEU A 129 6.49 -11.06 8.52
C LEU A 129 7.81 -10.33 8.23
N ALA A 130 7.73 -9.11 7.71
CA ALA A 130 8.91 -8.32 7.36
C ALA A 130 9.74 -7.94 8.60
N PHE A 131 9.14 -7.97 9.79
CA PHE A 131 9.78 -7.53 11.03
C PHE A 131 9.80 -8.57 12.15
N SER A 132 9.04 -9.66 12.03
CA SER A 132 9.17 -10.82 12.93
C SER A 132 10.51 -11.54 12.81
N ASN A 133 11.24 -11.30 11.71
CA ASN A 133 12.57 -11.87 11.45
C ASN A 133 13.73 -10.89 11.76
N GLY A 134 13.44 -9.70 12.30
CA GLY A 134 14.44 -8.70 12.70
C GLY A 134 14.42 -8.43 14.21
N PRO A 135 15.49 -7.87 14.80
CA PRO A 135 15.56 -7.56 16.23
C PRO A 135 14.66 -6.36 16.66
N ASP A 136 13.82 -5.83 15.77
CA ASP A 136 13.14 -4.54 15.97
C ASP A 136 11.83 -4.64 16.78
N ILE A 137 11.96 -4.35 18.07
CA ILE A 137 10.91 -4.27 19.10
C ILE A 137 9.81 -3.23 18.79
N LYS A 138 10.05 -2.28 17.86
CA LYS A 138 9.17 -1.13 17.60
C LYS A 138 7.83 -1.46 16.90
N ILE A 139 7.68 -2.65 16.33
CA ILE A 139 6.46 -3.03 15.58
C ILE A 139 5.43 -3.78 16.41
N LYS A 140 5.86 -4.36 17.53
CA LYS A 140 4.95 -4.98 18.48
C LYS A 140 3.87 -3.99 18.97
N PRO A 141 4.20 -2.74 19.37
CA PRO A 141 3.19 -1.73 19.72
C PRO A 141 2.22 -1.41 18.56
N MET A 142 2.72 -1.26 17.33
CA MET A 142 1.87 -0.96 16.17
C MET A 142 0.86 -2.08 15.88
N ILE A 143 1.29 -3.34 16.01
CA ILE A 143 0.40 -4.51 15.85
C ILE A 143 -0.63 -4.56 16.98
N GLU A 144 -0.20 -4.35 18.23
CA GLU A 144 -1.08 -4.31 19.41
C GLU A 144 -2.13 -3.20 19.28
N GLU A 145 -1.73 -1.97 18.95
CA GLU A 145 -2.62 -0.83 18.71
C GLU A 145 -3.58 -1.06 17.52
N THR A 146 -3.12 -1.75 16.47
CA THR A 146 -3.97 -2.11 15.33
C THR A 146 -5.03 -3.14 15.76
N LEU A 147 -4.64 -4.15 16.54
CA LEU A 147 -5.57 -5.16 17.07
C LEU A 147 -6.58 -4.54 18.06
N GLU A 148 -6.15 -3.59 18.89
CA GLU A 148 -7.03 -2.82 19.78
C GLU A 148 -8.02 -1.98 18.98
N SER A 149 -7.56 -1.27 17.93
CA SER A 149 -8.40 -0.47 17.05
C SER A 149 -9.44 -1.32 16.31
N ILE A 150 -9.05 -2.49 15.80
CA ILE A 150 -9.97 -3.45 15.17
C ILE A 150 -11.00 -3.93 16.20
N THR A 151 -10.56 -4.31 17.40
CA THR A 151 -11.44 -4.79 18.47
C THR A 151 -12.46 -3.72 18.86
N PHE A 152 -12.03 -2.47 19.01
CA PHE A 152 -12.90 -1.32 19.26
C PHE A 152 -13.95 -1.15 18.15
N LEU A 153 -13.52 -1.13 16.89
CA LEU A 153 -14.42 -0.93 15.75
C LEU A 153 -15.43 -2.08 15.59
N ILE A 154 -15.01 -3.33 15.81
CA ILE A 154 -15.90 -4.50 15.85
C ILE A 154 -16.95 -4.33 16.95
N ASN A 155 -16.54 -3.87 18.15
CA ASN A 155 -17.46 -3.68 19.28
C ASN A 155 -18.45 -2.52 19.04
N GLU A 156 -18.04 -1.44 18.37
CA GLU A 156 -18.95 -0.33 18.02
C GLU A 156 -19.92 -0.67 16.88
N HIS A 157 -19.53 -1.55 15.95
CA HIS A 157 -20.33 -1.89 14.76
C HIS A 157 -21.01 -3.26 14.86
N SER A 158 -20.96 -3.91 16.02
CA SER A 158 -21.72 -5.13 16.28
C SER A 158 -23.22 -4.79 16.33
N PRO A 159 -24.09 -5.47 15.56
CA PRO A 159 -25.53 -5.20 15.53
C PRO A 159 -26.25 -5.55 16.84
N ASP A 160 -25.58 -6.23 17.76
CA ASP A 160 -26.07 -6.50 19.11
C ASP A 160 -25.53 -5.43 20.06
N GLY A 161 -26.24 -4.31 20.12
CA GLY A 161 -25.98 -3.20 21.04
C GLY A 161 -26.18 -3.58 22.51
N GLU A 162 -25.26 -4.34 23.09
CA GLU A 162 -25.04 -4.34 24.54
C GLU A 162 -23.68 -3.73 24.84
N LEU A 163 -23.70 -2.41 24.97
CA LEU A 163 -22.71 -1.61 25.71
C LEU A 163 -22.33 -2.35 27.00
N ARG A 164 -21.16 -3.01 27.01
CA ARG A 164 -20.50 -3.40 28.25
C ARG A 164 -19.89 -2.19 28.93
N THR A 165 -20.73 -1.23 29.31
CA THR A 165 -20.45 -0.33 30.42
C THR A 165 -20.89 -1.00 31.70
N LYS A 166 -20.04 -1.85 32.29
CA LYS A 166 -19.96 -2.04 33.75
C LYS A 166 -18.55 -2.42 34.13
N VAL A 167 -17.69 -1.40 34.26
CA VAL A 167 -16.62 -1.44 35.25
C VAL A 167 -17.30 -1.32 36.62
N LYS A 168 -17.14 -2.35 37.45
CA LYS A 168 -17.22 -2.26 38.91
C LYS A 168 -15.86 -2.67 39.45
#